data_AF-A0AAX6GLX6-F1
#
_entry.id   AF-A0AAX6GLX6-F1
#
_cell.length_a   1.000
_cell.length_b   1.000
_cell.length_c   1.000
_cell.angle_alpha   90.00
_cell.angle_beta   90.00
_cell.angle_gamma   90.00
#
_symmetry.space_group_name_H-M   'P 1'
#
loop_
_entity.id
_entity.type
_entity.pdbx_description
1 polymer ?
#
loop_
_entity_poly.entity_id
_entity_poly.type
_entity_poly.pdbx_seq_one_letter_code
_entity_poly.pdbx_strand_id
1 'polypeptide(L)'
;MSDSTVRFGLLVSMFQAMLRDRSAAKKRKRFRTFLDRAYTGQDYFGAVRLLLPSLDRERGSYGLKESTLATCLVDALGIARDSEDALRLVNWRKGGARTGANAGNFSLVAAEVAQFLVGLAERSDLSSYPMRFISFCRVGTGLSDEDLHALIAKLKPYFRKNEYPKRAPRCYEVTNNSKERPDVWIDTPDKSVILSITSDIRTIKSEVFAAPYSLRFPRIQRVRYDKPWHECLDVQCSANQEGCAS
;
A
#
# COMPACT_ATOMS: atom_id res chain seq x y z
N MET A 1 3.70 -35.29 15.14
CA MET A 1 3.18 -33.94 15.45
C MET A 1 3.01 -33.23 14.12
N SER A 2 1.78 -32.90 13.72
CA SER A 2 1.55 -32.07 12.54
C SER A 2 2.13 -30.69 12.82
N ASP A 3 3.14 -30.28 12.07
CA ASP A 3 3.78 -28.97 12.19
C ASP A 3 2.83 -27.91 11.64
N SER A 4 1.83 -27.50 12.43
CA SER A 4 0.88 -26.47 12.02
C SER A 4 1.56 -25.11 12.13
N THR A 5 2.16 -24.67 11.04
CA THR A 5 2.83 -23.37 11.00
C THR A 5 1.82 -22.23 11.14
N VAL A 6 1.97 -21.39 12.16
CA VAL A 6 1.16 -20.19 12.33
C VAL A 6 1.50 -19.19 11.22
N ARG A 7 0.50 -18.73 10.48
CA ARG A 7 0.68 -17.73 9.41
C ARG A 7 1.22 -16.42 10.00
N PHE A 8 2.37 -15.96 9.48
CA PHE A 8 2.97 -14.68 9.88
C PHE A 8 1.99 -13.49 9.76
N GLY A 9 1.08 -13.53 8.78
CA GLY A 9 0.04 -12.52 8.60
C GLY A 9 -0.88 -12.31 9.82
N LEU A 10 -1.09 -13.33 10.66
CA LEU A 10 -1.85 -13.19 11.91
C LEU A 10 -1.09 -12.35 12.94
N LEU A 11 0.23 -12.55 13.06
CA LEU A 11 1.10 -11.78 13.94
C LEU A 11 1.14 -10.30 13.50
N VAL A 12 1.31 -10.06 12.19
CA VAL A 12 1.28 -8.70 11.62
C VAL A 12 -0.06 -8.01 11.89
N SER A 13 -1.18 -8.73 11.72
CA SER A 13 -2.52 -8.17 11.97
C SER A 13 -2.70 -7.77 13.44
N MET A 14 -2.17 -8.57 14.38
CA MET A 14 -2.14 -8.22 15.79
C MET A 14 -1.33 -6.95 16.04
N PHE A 15 -0.12 -6.83 15.50
CA PHE A 15 0.70 -5.61 15.65
C PHE A 15 0.00 -4.36 15.12
N GLN A 16 -0.58 -4.45 13.93
CA GLN A 16 -1.32 -3.34 13.31
C GLN A 16 -2.52 -2.91 14.15
N ALA A 17 -3.21 -3.85 14.80
CA ALA A 17 -4.28 -3.53 15.75
C ALA A 17 -3.74 -2.86 17.01
N MET A 18 -2.65 -3.38 17.60
CA MET A 18 -2.03 -2.83 18.81
C MET A 18 -1.49 -1.41 18.61
N LEU A 19 -0.99 -1.06 17.43
CA LEU A 19 -0.52 0.30 17.11
C LEU A 19 -1.61 1.36 17.21
N ARG A 20 -2.89 0.98 17.06
CA ARG A 20 -4.05 1.88 17.20
C ARG A 20 -4.53 2.01 18.64
N ASP A 21 -4.23 1.02 19.47
CA ASP A 21 -4.67 0.98 20.85
C ASP A 21 -3.78 1.90 21.70
N ARG A 22 -4.38 2.94 22.29
CA ARG A 22 -3.65 3.88 23.17
C ARG A 22 -3.34 3.28 24.54
N SER A 23 -4.22 2.42 25.07
CA SER A 23 -4.07 1.87 26.41
C SER A 23 -3.31 0.54 26.43
N ALA A 24 -2.44 0.38 27.41
CA ALA A 24 -1.71 -0.87 27.64
C ALA A 24 -2.64 -2.06 27.90
N ALA A 25 -3.79 -1.84 28.53
CA ALA A 25 -4.79 -2.87 28.78
C ALA A 25 -5.35 -3.47 27.47
N LYS A 26 -5.68 -2.62 26.48
CA LYS A 26 -6.15 -3.06 25.16
C LYS A 26 -5.06 -3.84 24.42
N LYS A 27 -3.82 -3.33 24.44
CA LYS A 27 -2.66 -4.02 23.86
C LYS A 27 -2.44 -5.42 24.47
N ARG A 28 -2.50 -5.54 25.80
CA ARG A 28 -2.41 -6.84 26.49
C ARG A 28 -3.55 -7.78 26.11
N LYS A 29 -4.77 -7.27 26.01
CA LYS A 29 -5.93 -8.06 25.56
C LYS A 29 -5.71 -8.61 24.15
N ARG A 30 -5.24 -7.79 23.21
CA ARG A 30 -4.91 -8.22 21.83
C ARG A 30 -3.88 -9.34 21.81
N PHE A 31 -2.79 -9.17 22.57
CA PHE A 31 -1.74 -10.17 22.65
C PHE A 31 -2.25 -11.50 23.24
N ARG A 32 -3.01 -11.44 24.34
CA ARG A 32 -3.63 -12.64 24.95
C ARG A 32 -4.52 -13.37 23.93
N THR A 33 -5.42 -12.65 23.26
CA THR A 33 -6.31 -13.24 22.25
C THR A 33 -5.54 -13.86 21.08
N PHE A 34 -4.39 -13.30 20.69
CA PHE A 34 -3.54 -13.89 19.65
C PHE A 34 -2.94 -15.22 20.11
N LEU A 35 -2.34 -15.27 21.31
CA LEU A 35 -1.78 -16.51 21.86
C LEU A 35 -2.86 -17.59 22.03
N ASP A 36 -3.99 -17.23 22.64
CA ASP A 36 -5.08 -18.18 22.93
C ASP A 36 -5.67 -18.80 21.66
N ARG A 37 -5.61 -18.10 20.52
CA ARG A 37 -6.17 -18.56 19.24
C ARG A 37 -5.16 -19.22 18.31
N ALA A 38 -3.92 -18.73 18.31
CA ALA A 38 -2.91 -19.16 17.35
C ALA A 38 -1.92 -20.18 17.93
N TYR A 39 -1.81 -20.27 19.26
CA TYR A 39 -0.79 -21.09 19.94
C TYR A 39 -1.39 -22.00 21.03
N THR A 40 -2.66 -22.42 20.89
CA THR A 40 -3.28 -23.36 21.82
C THR A 40 -2.56 -24.71 21.77
N GLY A 41 -1.86 -25.09 22.85
CA GLY A 41 -1.14 -26.36 22.93
C GLY A 41 0.13 -26.41 22.07
N GLN A 42 0.70 -25.27 21.68
CA GLN A 42 1.93 -25.18 20.87
C GLN A 42 2.91 -24.17 21.45
N ASP A 43 4.19 -24.35 21.14
CA ASP A 43 5.23 -23.40 21.53
C ASP A 43 5.05 -22.06 20.81
N TYR A 44 5.10 -20.97 21.56
CA TYR A 44 4.94 -19.60 21.07
C TYR A 44 6.25 -18.81 21.05
N PHE A 45 7.38 -19.46 21.35
CA PHE A 45 8.70 -18.82 21.37
C PHE A 45 9.00 -18.08 20.07
N GLY A 46 8.66 -18.69 18.93
CA GLY A 46 8.79 -18.08 17.59
C GLY A 46 8.03 -16.75 17.43
N ALA A 47 6.87 -16.60 18.07
CA ALA A 47 6.13 -15.32 18.07
C ALA A 47 6.73 -14.31 19.05
N VAL A 48 7.11 -14.75 20.24
CA VAL A 48 7.62 -13.86 21.30
C VAL A 48 8.96 -13.25 20.92
N ARG A 49 9.86 -13.99 20.26
CA ARG A 49 11.12 -13.41 19.76
C ARG A 49 10.91 -12.30 18.74
N LEU A 50 9.84 -12.36 17.94
CA LEU A 50 9.48 -11.30 17.00
C LEU A 50 8.79 -10.12 17.70
N LEU A 51 8.11 -10.37 18.83
CA LEU A 51 7.48 -9.34 19.66
C LEU A 51 8.49 -8.54 20.48
N LEU A 52 9.52 -9.21 20.97
CA LEU A 52 10.57 -8.67 21.84
C LEU A 52 11.95 -8.95 21.23
N PRO A 53 12.25 -8.39 20.04
CA PRO A 53 13.48 -8.72 19.32
C PRO A 53 14.74 -8.33 20.08
N SER A 54 14.68 -7.32 20.96
CA SER A 54 15.79 -6.93 21.83
C SER A 54 16.17 -7.98 22.87
N LEU A 55 15.30 -8.96 23.12
CA LEU A 55 15.55 -10.07 24.04
C LEU A 55 15.92 -11.37 23.32
N ASP A 56 15.93 -11.39 21.98
CA ASP A 56 16.38 -12.55 21.21
C ASP A 56 17.92 -12.63 21.23
N ARG A 57 18.45 -13.66 21.89
CA ARG A 57 19.89 -13.91 22.03
C ARG A 57 20.39 -15.03 21.12
N GLU A 58 19.51 -15.78 20.46
CA GLU A 58 19.91 -16.93 19.64
C GLU A 58 20.38 -16.54 18.25
N ARG A 59 19.80 -15.49 17.65
CA ARG A 59 20.05 -15.11 16.26
C ARG A 59 21.25 -14.18 16.05
N GLY A 60 21.79 -13.61 17.13
CA GLY A 60 22.88 -12.64 17.06
C GLY A 60 22.51 -11.38 16.28
N SER A 61 23.52 -10.63 15.82
CA SER A 61 23.31 -9.48 14.94
C SER A 61 23.02 -9.95 13.52
N TYR A 62 21.93 -9.44 12.92
CA TYR A 62 21.61 -9.74 11.52
C TYR A 62 22.59 -9.10 10.52
N GLY A 63 23.40 -8.12 10.95
CA GLY A 63 24.30 -7.38 10.05
C GLY A 63 23.59 -6.55 8.98
N LEU A 64 22.25 -6.44 9.05
CA LEU A 64 21.43 -5.70 8.09
C LEU A 64 21.46 -4.21 8.41
N LYS A 65 21.90 -3.41 7.44
CA LYS A 65 21.87 -1.94 7.50
C LYS A 65 20.73 -1.40 6.65
N GLU A 66 20.10 -0.32 7.09
CA GLU A 66 19.02 0.33 6.33
C GLU A 66 19.51 0.82 4.96
N SER A 67 20.79 1.20 4.83
CA SER A 67 21.38 1.54 3.53
C SER A 67 21.35 0.38 2.54
N THR A 68 21.64 -0.84 3.01
CA THR A 68 21.59 -2.05 2.18
C THR A 68 20.15 -2.40 1.84
N LEU A 69 19.24 -2.30 2.82
CA LEU A 69 17.81 -2.50 2.58
C LEU A 69 17.25 -1.48 1.58
N ALA A 70 17.68 -0.21 1.64
CA ALA A 70 17.31 0.83 0.69
C ALA A 70 17.74 0.46 -0.74
N THR A 71 19.00 0.04 -0.92
CA THR A 71 19.51 -0.41 -2.21
C THR A 71 18.75 -1.64 -2.72
N CYS A 72 18.52 -2.64 -1.87
CA CYS A 72 17.73 -3.82 -2.23
C CYS A 72 16.30 -3.45 -2.66
N LEU A 73 15.64 -2.53 -1.94
CA LEU A 73 14.31 -2.05 -2.32
C LEU A 73 14.34 -1.28 -3.64
N VAL A 74 15.30 -0.39 -3.86
CA VAL A 74 15.44 0.35 -5.13
C VAL A 74 15.63 -0.62 -6.30
N ASP A 75 16.53 -1.60 -6.15
CA ASP A 75 16.82 -2.57 -7.20
C ASP A 75 15.62 -3.53 -7.42
N ALA A 76 15.01 -4.07 -6.35
CA ALA A 76 13.86 -4.98 -6.43
C ALA A 76 12.61 -4.30 -7.04
N LEU A 77 12.36 -3.05 -6.65
CA LEU A 77 11.23 -2.26 -7.16
C LEU A 77 11.53 -1.62 -8.53
N GLY A 78 12.76 -1.76 -9.06
CA GLY A 78 13.16 -1.18 -10.34
C GLY A 78 13.12 0.36 -10.37
N ILE A 79 13.29 1.00 -9.22
CA ILE A 79 13.23 2.45 -9.06
C ILE A 79 14.52 3.06 -9.65
N ALA A 80 14.38 4.14 -10.43
CA ALA A 80 15.55 4.87 -10.94
C ALA A 80 16.35 5.45 -9.76
N ARG A 81 17.67 5.22 -9.74
CA ARG A 81 18.54 5.57 -8.60
C ARG A 81 18.57 7.07 -8.27
N ASP A 82 18.24 7.91 -9.24
CA ASP A 82 18.17 9.36 -9.16
C ASP A 82 16.75 9.90 -8.87
N SER A 83 15.75 9.02 -8.70
CA SER A 83 14.38 9.42 -8.37
C SER A 83 14.28 9.96 -6.94
N GLU A 84 13.28 10.80 -6.68
CA GLU A 84 13.01 11.33 -5.33
C GLU A 84 12.76 10.19 -4.33
N ASP A 85 12.06 9.14 -4.75
CA ASP A 85 11.79 7.92 -3.98
C ASP A 85 13.05 7.14 -3.60
N ALA A 86 13.96 6.91 -4.56
CA ALA A 86 15.24 6.27 -4.29
C ALA A 86 16.10 7.14 -3.36
N LEU A 87 16.15 8.45 -3.62
CA LEU A 87 16.84 9.40 -2.77
C LEU A 87 16.25 9.45 -1.36
N ARG A 88 14.93 9.30 -1.22
CA ARG A 88 14.21 9.28 0.07
C ARG A 88 14.46 7.99 0.84
N LEU A 89 14.51 6.83 0.18
CA LEU A 89 14.95 5.56 0.79
C LEU A 89 16.40 5.64 1.30
N VAL A 90 17.31 6.13 0.44
CA VAL A 90 18.73 6.22 0.77
C VAL A 90 18.98 7.27 1.85
N ASN A 91 18.30 8.42 1.77
CA ASN A 91 18.42 9.52 2.73
C ASN A 91 17.27 9.53 3.76
N TRP A 92 16.76 8.38 4.15
CA TRP A 92 15.58 8.26 5.04
C TRP A 92 15.69 9.02 6.38
N ARG A 93 16.92 9.33 6.82
CA ARG A 93 17.20 10.13 8.02
C ARG A 93 17.12 11.65 7.79
N LYS A 94 17.26 12.13 6.55
CA LYS A 94 17.25 13.57 6.26
C LYS A 94 15.83 14.11 6.43
N GLY A 95 15.66 15.05 7.36
CA GLY A 95 14.44 15.83 7.54
C GLY A 95 14.45 17.14 6.74
N GLY A 96 13.28 17.76 6.58
CA GLY A 96 13.09 19.01 5.84
C GLY A 96 11.64 19.20 5.38
N ALA A 97 11.32 20.39 4.86
CA ALA A 97 9.96 20.72 4.42
C ALA A 97 9.40 19.78 3.32
N ARG A 98 10.28 19.08 2.60
CA ARG A 98 9.94 18.17 1.49
C ARG A 98 10.00 16.68 1.84
N THR A 99 10.54 16.28 2.99
CA THR A 99 10.89 14.87 3.30
C THR A 99 9.76 14.07 3.98
N GLY A 100 8.55 14.64 4.04
CA GLY A 100 7.34 14.00 4.57
C GLY A 100 7.39 13.62 6.07
N ALA A 101 6.26 13.19 6.60
CA ALA A 101 6.05 13.01 8.04
C ALA A 101 6.83 11.84 8.68
N ASN A 102 7.41 10.95 7.85
CA ASN A 102 8.03 9.71 8.28
C ASN A 102 9.57 9.73 8.29
N ALA A 103 10.19 10.89 8.02
CA ALA A 103 11.65 11.04 8.08
C ALA A 103 12.20 10.60 9.45
N GLY A 104 13.31 9.86 9.43
CA GLY A 104 13.89 9.27 10.64
C GLY A 104 13.27 7.92 11.04
N ASN A 105 12.36 7.35 10.24
CA ASN A 105 11.87 5.98 10.41
C ASN A 105 11.92 5.22 9.08
N PHE A 106 13.01 4.47 8.85
CA PHE A 106 13.23 3.75 7.59
C PHE A 106 12.06 2.87 7.19
N SER A 107 11.47 2.11 8.13
CA SER A 107 10.35 1.21 7.84
C SER A 107 9.12 1.94 7.31
N LEU A 108 8.82 3.12 7.86
CA LEU A 108 7.71 3.93 7.39
C LEU A 108 8.01 4.63 6.07
N VAL A 109 9.25 5.10 5.87
CA VAL A 109 9.71 5.64 4.58
C VAL A 109 9.64 4.56 3.49
N ALA A 110 10.11 3.35 3.76
CA ALA A 110 10.08 2.24 2.82
C ALA A 110 8.66 1.84 2.42
N ALA A 111 7.70 1.90 3.35
CA ALA A 111 6.29 1.63 3.06
C ALA A 111 5.64 2.66 2.13
N GLU A 112 6.24 3.84 1.94
CA GLU A 112 5.73 4.90 1.05
C GLU A 112 6.19 4.74 -0.41
N VAL A 113 7.30 4.03 -0.65
CA VAL A 113 8.14 4.19 -1.86
C VAL A 113 7.69 3.35 -3.08
N ALA A 114 6.51 2.75 -3.07
CA ALA A 114 5.95 2.10 -4.28
C ALA A 114 4.43 1.96 -4.19
N GLN A 115 3.73 3.10 -4.14
CA GLN A 115 2.27 3.11 -4.06
C GLN A 115 1.64 3.61 -5.35
N PHE A 116 0.64 2.89 -5.83
CA PHE A 116 -0.23 3.34 -6.90
C PHE A 116 -1.36 4.17 -6.32
N LEU A 117 -1.59 5.36 -6.88
CA LEU A 117 -2.85 6.08 -6.72
C LEU A 117 -3.86 5.45 -7.68
N VAL A 118 -4.96 4.92 -7.14
CA VAL A 118 -6.02 4.30 -7.95
C VAL A 118 -7.25 5.19 -7.99
N GLY A 119 -7.98 5.14 -9.10
CA GLY A 119 -9.22 5.89 -9.30
C GLY A 119 -10.38 4.99 -9.69
N LEU A 120 -11.60 5.48 -9.43
CA LEU A 120 -12.87 4.89 -9.87
C LEU A 120 -13.36 5.63 -11.11
N ALA A 121 -14.02 4.94 -12.03
CA ALA A 121 -14.63 5.58 -13.18
C ALA A 121 -15.86 6.41 -12.79
N GLU A 122 -15.94 7.63 -13.31
CA GLU A 122 -17.17 8.41 -13.36
C GLU A 122 -17.80 8.23 -14.74
N ARG A 123 -18.88 7.46 -14.81
CA ARG A 123 -19.63 7.23 -16.06
C ARG A 123 -20.81 8.18 -16.14
N SER A 124 -20.90 8.94 -17.24
CA SER A 124 -22.07 9.78 -17.53
C SER A 124 -23.16 9.01 -18.25
N ASP A 125 -22.78 8.07 -19.12
CA ASP A 125 -23.65 7.18 -19.88
C ASP A 125 -23.09 5.75 -19.92
N LEU A 126 -23.98 4.75 -20.01
CA LEU A 126 -23.58 3.32 -20.05
C LEU A 126 -23.09 2.88 -21.43
N SER A 127 -23.33 3.68 -22.47
CA SER A 127 -22.97 3.40 -23.87
C SER A 127 -21.56 3.81 -24.26
N SER A 128 -20.91 4.69 -23.49
CA SER A 128 -19.59 5.23 -23.82
C SER A 128 -18.52 4.80 -22.82
N TYR A 129 -17.27 4.84 -23.27
CA TYR A 129 -16.13 4.59 -22.38
C TYR A 129 -15.98 5.71 -21.34
N PRO A 130 -15.59 5.37 -20.09
CA PRO A 130 -15.41 6.37 -19.05
C PRO A 130 -14.29 7.34 -19.43
N MET A 131 -14.59 8.64 -19.44
CA MET A 131 -13.60 9.67 -19.77
C MET A 131 -13.03 10.38 -18.52
N ARG A 132 -13.66 10.16 -17.36
CA ARG A 132 -13.24 10.76 -16.10
C ARG A 132 -13.11 9.71 -15.01
N PHE A 133 -12.11 9.91 -14.16
CA PHE A 133 -11.73 9.03 -13.08
C PHE A 133 -11.52 9.86 -11.83
N ILE A 134 -12.18 9.49 -10.74
CA ILE A 134 -12.01 10.16 -9.46
C ILE A 134 -11.03 9.37 -8.60
N SER A 135 -10.08 10.04 -7.97
CA SER A 135 -9.12 9.41 -7.07
C SER A 135 -9.85 8.73 -5.89
N PHE A 136 -9.36 7.56 -5.49
CA PHE A 136 -10.07 6.70 -4.55
C PHE A 136 -9.23 6.28 -3.33
N CYS A 137 -8.07 5.67 -3.57
CA CYS A 137 -7.14 5.31 -2.51
C CYS A 137 -5.71 5.13 -3.06
N ARG A 138 -4.76 4.90 -2.15
CA ARG A 138 -3.41 4.45 -2.49
C ARG A 138 -3.23 2.99 -2.09
N VAL A 139 -2.54 2.23 -2.93
CA VAL A 139 -2.20 0.83 -2.65
C VAL A 139 -0.81 0.50 -3.16
N GLY A 140 -0.01 -0.16 -2.33
CA GLY A 140 1.37 -0.57 -2.68
C GLY A 140 1.77 -1.93 -2.12
N THR A 141 0.79 -2.76 -1.76
CA THR A 141 1.06 -4.09 -1.16
C THR A 141 0.20 -5.15 -1.83
N GLY A 142 0.65 -6.40 -1.81
CA GLY A 142 -0.13 -7.58 -2.22
C GLY A 142 0.30 -8.23 -3.54
N LEU A 143 1.16 -7.58 -4.33
CA LEU A 143 1.85 -8.20 -5.46
C LEU A 143 3.15 -8.88 -5.00
N SER A 144 3.56 -9.92 -5.73
CA SER A 144 4.92 -10.45 -5.64
C SER A 144 5.92 -9.46 -6.24
N ASP A 145 7.21 -9.60 -5.90
CA ASP A 145 8.25 -8.72 -6.46
C ASP A 145 8.33 -8.84 -7.99
N GLU A 146 8.17 -10.06 -8.52
CA GLU A 146 8.15 -10.34 -9.96
C GLU A 146 6.95 -9.67 -10.65
N ASP A 147 5.74 -9.79 -10.10
CA ASP A 147 4.53 -9.17 -10.64
C ASP A 147 4.61 -7.64 -10.60
N LEU A 148 5.13 -7.10 -9.50
CA LEU A 148 5.32 -5.66 -9.32
C LEU A 148 6.33 -5.11 -10.33
N HIS A 149 7.45 -5.81 -10.51
CA HIS A 149 8.46 -5.44 -11.50
C HIS A 149 7.87 -5.47 -12.92
N ALA A 150 7.14 -6.53 -13.28
CA ALA A 150 6.48 -6.65 -14.59
C ALA A 150 5.45 -5.53 -14.82
N LEU A 151 4.66 -5.20 -13.80
CA LEU A 151 3.69 -4.11 -13.84
C LEU A 151 4.38 -2.76 -14.07
N ILE A 152 5.41 -2.44 -13.27
CA ILE A 152 6.16 -1.19 -13.39
C ILE A 152 6.82 -1.10 -14.77
N ALA A 153 7.48 -2.17 -15.23
CA ALA A 153 8.13 -2.20 -16.54
C ALA A 153 7.15 -1.90 -17.68
N LYS A 154 5.91 -2.42 -17.59
CA LYS A 154 4.85 -2.17 -18.57
C LYS A 154 4.33 -0.73 -18.55
N LEU A 155 4.20 -0.13 -17.36
CA LEU A 155 3.64 1.23 -17.21
C LEU A 155 4.69 2.34 -17.41
N LYS A 156 5.96 2.05 -17.16
CA LYS A 156 7.08 3.01 -17.20
C LYS A 156 7.15 3.86 -18.48
N PRO A 157 6.89 3.35 -19.70
CA PRO A 157 6.89 4.18 -20.92
C PRO A 157 5.83 5.28 -20.93
N TYR A 158 4.78 5.15 -20.13
CA TYR A 158 3.64 6.07 -20.08
C TYR A 158 3.68 7.02 -18.89
N PHE A 159 4.67 6.87 -17.99
CA PHE A 159 4.82 7.75 -16.83
C PHE A 159 5.22 9.16 -17.26
N ARG A 160 4.41 10.14 -16.83
CA ARG A 160 4.70 11.56 -16.94
C ARG A 160 4.96 12.12 -15.56
N LYS A 161 6.09 12.79 -15.39
CA LYS A 161 6.42 13.46 -14.13
C LYS A 161 5.34 14.48 -13.79
N ASN A 162 4.91 14.48 -12.53
CA ASN A 162 3.99 15.47 -12.02
C ASN A 162 4.73 16.79 -11.78
N GLU A 163 4.67 17.70 -12.75
CA GLU A 163 5.31 19.01 -12.66
C GLU A 163 4.44 19.99 -11.85
N TYR A 164 4.63 20.06 -10.54
CA TYR A 164 3.97 21.08 -9.71
C TYR A 164 4.49 22.49 -10.06
N PRO A 165 3.63 23.53 -10.24
CA PRO A 165 2.20 23.62 -9.88
C PRO A 165 1.20 23.27 -10.99
N LYS A 166 1.59 22.55 -12.06
CA LYS A 166 0.65 22.15 -13.11
C LYS A 166 -0.42 21.19 -12.59
N ARG A 167 -1.60 21.29 -13.22
CA ARG A 167 -2.84 20.59 -12.87
C ARG A 167 -2.75 19.12 -13.29
N ALA A 168 -3.37 18.23 -12.53
CA ALA A 168 -3.53 16.82 -12.91
C ALA A 168 -4.12 16.69 -14.33
N PRO A 169 -3.84 15.59 -15.07
CA PRO A 169 -4.46 15.32 -16.36
C PRO A 169 -5.99 15.47 -16.29
N ARG A 170 -6.61 15.98 -17.36
CA ARG A 170 -8.05 16.32 -17.38
C ARG A 170 -8.99 15.14 -17.10
N CYS A 171 -8.51 13.93 -17.35
CA CYS A 171 -9.23 12.69 -17.08
C CYS A 171 -9.26 12.33 -15.58
N TYR A 172 -8.45 12.97 -14.73
CA TYR A 172 -8.41 12.70 -13.30
C TYR A 172 -8.99 13.85 -12.47
N GLU A 173 -9.91 13.50 -11.58
CA GLU A 173 -10.39 14.40 -10.54
C GLU A 173 -9.67 14.09 -9.22
N VAL A 174 -9.07 15.14 -8.64
CA VAL A 174 -8.29 15.08 -7.40
C VAL A 174 -8.61 16.30 -6.53
N THR A 175 -8.45 16.15 -5.23
CA THR A 175 -8.64 17.21 -4.22
C THR A 175 -7.44 18.17 -4.08
N ASN A 176 -6.30 17.84 -4.71
CA ASN A 176 -5.01 18.53 -4.56
C ASN A 176 -4.36 18.41 -3.16
N ASN A 177 -4.91 17.56 -2.29
CA ASN A 177 -4.30 17.24 -1.00
C ASN A 177 -2.90 16.65 -1.20
N SER A 178 -1.92 17.03 -0.37
CA SER A 178 -0.54 16.55 -0.52
C SER A 178 -0.43 15.02 -0.43
N LYS A 179 -1.31 14.36 0.32
CA LYS A 179 -1.33 12.89 0.46
C LYS A 179 -1.89 12.15 -0.75
N GLU A 180 -2.61 12.86 -1.61
CA GLU A 180 -3.20 12.33 -2.84
C GLU A 180 -2.30 12.51 -4.06
N ARG A 181 -1.28 13.37 -3.97
CA ARG A 181 -0.40 13.69 -5.10
C ARG A 181 0.49 12.47 -5.45
N PRO A 182 0.44 11.99 -6.70
CA PRO A 182 1.40 11.01 -7.19
C PRO A 182 2.63 11.72 -7.78
N ASP A 183 3.74 11.01 -7.85
CA ASP A 183 5.00 11.48 -8.44
C ASP A 183 4.93 11.47 -9.97
N VAL A 184 4.16 10.53 -10.52
CA VAL A 184 3.91 10.37 -11.95
C VAL A 184 2.44 10.15 -12.25
N TRP A 185 2.01 10.63 -13.41
CA TRP A 185 0.71 10.38 -14.01
C TRP A 185 0.83 9.49 -15.24
N ILE A 186 -0.27 8.82 -15.60
CA ILE A 186 -0.47 8.24 -16.92
C ILE A 186 -1.48 9.14 -17.62
N ASP A 187 -1.11 9.82 -18.71
CA ASP A 187 -1.97 10.87 -19.30
C ASP A 187 -3.33 10.34 -19.78
N THR A 188 -3.35 9.11 -20.30
CA THR A 188 -4.54 8.50 -20.90
C THR A 188 -4.90 7.18 -20.20
N PRO A 189 -6.17 7.01 -19.76
CA PRO A 189 -6.60 5.81 -19.02
C PRO A 189 -6.38 4.48 -19.76
N ASP A 190 -6.37 4.51 -21.10
CA ASP A 190 -6.17 3.33 -21.95
C ASP A 190 -4.76 2.72 -21.86
N LYS A 191 -3.79 3.47 -21.35
CA LYS A 191 -2.43 2.99 -21.08
C LYS A 191 -2.26 2.47 -19.64
N SER A 192 -3.30 2.56 -18.83
CA SER A 192 -3.31 2.04 -17.46
C SER A 192 -3.79 0.58 -17.43
N VAL A 193 -3.87 0.01 -16.24
CA VAL A 193 -4.35 -1.34 -15.98
C VAL A 193 -5.35 -1.36 -14.83
N ILE A 194 -6.19 -2.38 -14.78
CA ILE A 194 -7.10 -2.60 -13.66
C ILE A 194 -6.38 -3.41 -12.58
N LEU A 195 -6.57 -3.01 -11.32
CA LEU A 195 -6.12 -3.73 -10.14
C LEU A 195 -7.33 -4.28 -9.39
N SER A 196 -7.31 -5.58 -9.07
CA SER A 196 -8.27 -6.17 -8.14
C SER A 196 -7.74 -5.94 -6.73
N ILE A 197 -8.53 -5.29 -5.87
CA ILE A 197 -8.09 -4.85 -4.54
C ILE A 197 -9.00 -5.47 -3.48
N THR A 198 -8.40 -6.06 -2.45
CA THR A 198 -9.07 -6.51 -1.24
C THR A 198 -8.80 -5.55 -0.08
N SER A 199 -9.76 -5.39 0.83
CA SER A 199 -9.67 -4.49 1.98
C SER A 199 -10.48 -4.99 3.17
N ASP A 200 -10.43 -4.25 4.29
CA ASP A 200 -11.44 -4.38 5.37
C ASP A 200 -12.84 -4.18 4.79
N ILE A 201 -13.84 -4.89 5.33
CA ILE A 201 -15.24 -4.83 4.87
C ILE A 201 -15.85 -3.44 5.04
N ARG A 202 -15.31 -2.63 5.95
CA ARG A 202 -15.78 -1.25 6.17
C ARG A 202 -15.02 -0.26 5.32
N THR A 203 -15.75 0.43 4.45
CA THR A 203 -15.30 1.66 3.82
C THR A 203 -15.17 2.79 4.84
N ILE A 204 -14.32 3.77 4.56
CA ILE A 204 -14.16 4.98 5.38
C ILE A 204 -14.55 6.20 4.56
N LYS A 205 -15.12 7.22 5.19
CA LYS A 205 -15.33 8.52 4.54
C LYS A 205 -13.98 9.08 4.11
N SER A 206 -13.89 9.55 2.87
CA SER A 206 -12.66 10.15 2.36
C SER A 206 -12.52 11.59 2.85
N GLU A 207 -11.32 11.93 3.34
CA GLU A 207 -10.89 13.31 3.63
C GLU A 207 -9.76 13.77 2.69
N VAL A 208 -9.23 12.84 1.89
CA VAL A 208 -7.99 13.00 1.12
C VAL A 208 -8.19 12.80 -0.37
N PHE A 209 -9.10 11.90 -0.76
CA PHE A 209 -9.37 11.52 -2.13
C PHE A 209 -10.70 12.11 -2.60
N ALA A 210 -10.85 12.32 -3.91
CA ALA A 210 -12.05 12.93 -4.51
C ALA A 210 -13.30 12.04 -4.35
N ALA A 211 -13.12 10.72 -4.37
CA ALA A 211 -14.20 9.79 -4.04
C ALA A 211 -14.74 10.03 -2.63
N PRO A 212 -16.06 9.89 -2.40
CA PRO A 212 -16.68 10.17 -1.10
C PRO A 212 -16.26 9.18 0.00
N TYR A 213 -15.73 8.02 -0.39
CA TYR A 213 -15.20 6.99 0.50
C TYR A 213 -13.86 6.46 -0.01
N SER A 214 -13.13 5.75 0.86
CA SER A 214 -11.85 5.11 0.58
C SER A 214 -11.76 3.75 1.27
N LEU A 215 -10.75 2.96 0.92
CA LEU A 215 -10.53 1.63 1.48
C LEU A 215 -9.63 1.67 2.70
N ARG A 216 -9.92 0.78 3.65
CA ARG A 216 -9.08 0.58 4.83
C ARG A 216 -8.22 -0.68 4.65
N PHE A 217 -6.90 -0.52 4.74
CA PHE A 217 -5.90 -1.57 4.47
C PHE A 217 -6.04 -2.21 3.08
N PRO A 218 -6.10 -1.41 2.00
CA PRO A 218 -6.15 -1.96 0.65
C PRO A 218 -4.89 -2.79 0.36
N ARG A 219 -5.10 -3.93 -0.29
CA ARG A 219 -4.05 -4.81 -0.83
C ARG A 219 -4.44 -5.25 -2.22
N ILE A 220 -3.50 -5.18 -3.16
CA ILE A 220 -3.68 -5.71 -4.51
C ILE A 220 -3.77 -7.22 -4.39
N GLN A 221 -4.85 -7.81 -4.87
CA GLN A 221 -4.98 -9.26 -4.97
C GLN A 221 -4.33 -9.78 -6.25
N ARG A 222 -4.44 -9.01 -7.35
CA ARG A 222 -3.88 -9.33 -8.68
C ARG A 222 -4.00 -8.14 -9.63
N VAL A 223 -3.15 -8.13 -10.65
CA VAL A 223 -3.28 -7.25 -11.82
C VAL A 223 -4.23 -7.91 -12.83
N ARG A 224 -5.24 -7.17 -13.31
CA ARG A 224 -6.29 -7.66 -14.21
C ARG A 224 -5.96 -7.40 -15.66
N TYR A 225 -4.95 -8.08 -16.20
CA TYR A 225 -4.65 -8.00 -17.64
C TYR A 225 -5.73 -8.63 -18.52
N ASP A 226 -6.60 -9.44 -17.92
CA ASP A 226 -7.78 -10.04 -18.54
C ASP A 226 -8.91 -9.04 -18.81
N LYS A 227 -8.88 -7.86 -18.18
CA LYS A 227 -9.90 -6.83 -18.34
C LYS A 227 -9.35 -5.58 -19.05
N PRO A 228 -10.09 -5.02 -20.02
CA PRO A 228 -9.75 -3.72 -20.58
C PRO A 228 -10.00 -2.60 -19.57
N TRP A 229 -9.25 -1.49 -19.67
CA TRP A 229 -9.28 -0.37 -18.73
C TRP A 229 -10.68 0.20 -18.46
N HIS A 230 -11.58 0.15 -19.45
CA HIS A 230 -12.94 0.71 -19.35
C HIS A 230 -13.90 -0.16 -18.53
N GLU A 231 -13.55 -1.41 -18.20
CA GLU A 231 -14.32 -2.30 -17.30
C GLU A 231 -13.95 -2.12 -15.81
N CYS A 232 -13.31 -1.00 -15.48
CA CYS A 232 -13.02 -0.62 -14.10
C CYS A 232 -14.29 -0.31 -13.31
N LEU A 233 -14.16 -0.42 -11.99
CA LEU A 233 -15.26 -0.14 -11.06
C LEU A 233 -15.66 1.33 -11.12
N ASP A 234 -16.96 1.57 -11.20
CA ASP A 234 -17.53 2.91 -11.16
C ASP A 234 -17.96 3.33 -9.74
N VAL A 235 -18.07 4.64 -9.54
CA VAL A 235 -18.37 5.27 -8.25
C VAL A 235 -19.75 4.89 -7.71
N GLN A 236 -20.73 4.68 -8.61
CA GLN A 236 -22.12 4.40 -8.26
C GLN A 236 -22.29 2.94 -7.82
N CYS A 237 -21.71 1.99 -8.56
CA CYS A 237 -21.66 0.58 -8.23
C CYS A 237 -20.87 0.33 -6.93
N SER A 238 -19.78 1.06 -6.70
CA SER A 238 -19.01 0.89 -5.47
C SER A 238 -19.70 1.48 -4.22
N ALA A 239 -20.68 2.38 -4.37
CA ALA A 239 -21.52 2.81 -3.24
C ALA A 239 -22.59 1.76 -2.88
N ASN A 240 -23.00 0.94 -3.85
CA ASN A 240 -24.01 -0.12 -3.68
C ASN A 240 -23.41 -1.50 -3.32
N GLN A 241 -22.09 -1.67 -3.42
CA GLN A 241 -21.37 -2.91 -3.13
C GLN A 241 -20.70 -2.87 -1.76
N GLU A 242 -21.46 -2.98 -0.68
CA GLU A 242 -20.93 -3.19 0.68
C GLU A 242 -20.27 -4.58 0.90
N GLY A 243 -19.64 -5.20 -0.12
CA GLY A 243 -19.15 -6.58 0.05
C GLY A 243 -18.15 -7.22 -0.92
N CYS A 244 -17.86 -6.71 -2.12
CA CYS A 244 -16.86 -7.34 -3.01
C CYS A 244 -16.42 -6.42 -4.16
N ALA A 245 -15.25 -5.79 -4.06
CA ALA A 245 -14.62 -5.11 -5.20
C ALA A 245 -13.82 -6.13 -6.04
N SER A 246 -14.15 -6.28 -7.33
CA SER A 246 -13.60 -7.33 -8.23
C SER A 246 -12.78 -6.78 -9.40
#